data_AF-C0VHE7-F1
#
_entry.id   AF-C0VHE7-F1
#
_cell.length_a   1.000
_cell.length_b   1.000
_cell.length_c   1.000
_cell.angle_alpha   90.00
_cell.angle_beta   90.00
_cell.angle_gamma   90.00
#
_symmetry.space_group_name_H-M   'P 1'
#
loop_
_entity.id
_entity.type
_entity.pdbx_description
1 polymer ?
#
loop_
_entity_poly.entity_id
_entity_poly.type
_entity_poly.pdbx_seq_one_letter_code
_entity_poly.pdbx_strand_id
1 'polypeptide(L)'
;MALNVGQDFKKRWLNTPEAVRQTYQDDLARICDLLLPLTSIQTWRQQEEQAELRSQQRIDQAYADLKAELIEQARIRKQLALEKALAEKRAAEAAYAAQLQADEARQFQQQTENLLALREHIDQEIVAQTERYQSNPEQPSVDYAQGQRLMIDDQQILSELESVRVRLELEAESLIEQAVTVFRAKLHALAQDEIEYILKNSEFSNDQ
;
A
#
# COMPACT_ATOMS: atom_id res chain seq x y z
N MET A 1 3.89 67.15 -12.04
CA MET A 1 4.65 66.05 -11.40
C MET A 1 3.74 64.84 -11.35
N ALA A 2 4.00 63.79 -12.14
CA ALA A 2 3.18 62.58 -12.09
C ALA A 2 3.60 61.77 -10.85
N LEU A 3 2.68 61.60 -9.89
CA LEU A 3 2.87 60.69 -8.76
C LEU A 3 3.08 59.28 -9.31
N ASN A 4 4.30 58.77 -9.20
CA ASN A 4 4.68 57.48 -9.74
C ASN A 4 4.11 56.38 -8.83
N VAL A 5 2.83 56.05 -9.01
CA VAL A 5 2.09 55.06 -8.19
C VAL A 5 2.52 53.60 -8.45
N GLY A 6 3.52 53.36 -9.30
CA GLY A 6 4.08 52.05 -9.60
C GLY A 6 3.24 51.26 -10.62
N GLN A 7 3.90 50.40 -11.41
CA GLN A 7 3.26 49.68 -12.53
C GLN A 7 2.13 48.73 -12.09
N ASP A 8 2.12 48.29 -10.83
CA ASP A 8 1.13 47.35 -10.28
C ASP A 8 0.06 47.99 -9.39
N PHE A 9 -0.05 49.32 -9.36
CA PHE A 9 -1.05 50.01 -8.53
C PHE A 9 -2.47 49.49 -8.78
N LYS A 10 -2.86 49.37 -10.05
CA LYS A 10 -4.21 48.90 -10.43
C LYS A 10 -4.50 47.50 -9.88
N LYS A 11 -3.54 46.58 -9.96
CA LYS A 11 -3.69 45.21 -9.45
C LYS A 11 -3.74 45.17 -7.93
N ARG A 12 -2.81 45.88 -7.27
CA ARG A 12 -2.78 45.98 -5.81
C ARG A 12 -4.08 46.58 -5.27
N TRP A 13 -4.56 47.66 -5.89
CA TRP A 13 -5.81 48.31 -5.55
C TRP A 13 -7.03 47.40 -5.74
N LEU A 14 -7.08 46.64 -6.84
CA LEU A 14 -8.18 45.71 -7.10
C LEU A 14 -8.18 44.51 -6.12
N ASN A 15 -7.00 44.07 -5.66
CA ASN A 15 -6.87 42.98 -4.70
C ASN A 15 -7.03 43.40 -3.23
N THR A 16 -7.07 44.70 -2.97
CA THR A 16 -7.25 45.25 -1.63
C THR A 16 -8.70 45.02 -1.15
N PRO A 17 -8.95 44.74 0.15
CA PRO A 17 -10.31 44.61 0.68
C PRO A 17 -11.18 45.81 0.29
N GLU A 18 -12.44 45.55 -0.02
CA GLU A 18 -13.38 46.60 -0.41
C GLU A 18 -13.55 47.65 0.69
N ALA A 19 -13.57 47.23 1.96
CA ALA A 19 -13.62 48.13 3.10
C ALA A 19 -12.47 49.15 3.12
N VAL A 20 -11.25 48.72 2.78
CA VAL A 20 -10.07 49.60 2.69
C VAL A 20 -10.21 50.59 1.52
N ARG A 21 -10.75 50.15 0.38
CA ARG A 21 -11.01 51.05 -0.75
C ARG A 21 -12.05 52.12 -0.41
N GLN A 22 -13.11 51.73 0.29
CA GLN A 22 -14.15 52.65 0.73
C GLN A 22 -13.60 53.65 1.76
N THR A 23 -12.78 53.21 2.73
CA THR A 23 -12.17 54.16 3.69
C THR A 23 -11.29 55.20 3.00
N TYR A 24 -10.52 54.81 1.97
CA TYR A 24 -9.74 55.77 1.21
C TYR A 24 -10.60 56.71 0.35
N GLN A 25 -11.76 56.25 -0.15
CA GLN A 25 -12.71 57.13 -0.85
C GLN A 25 -13.36 58.12 0.11
N ASP A 26 -13.75 57.68 1.30
CA ASP A 26 -14.30 58.51 2.37
C ASP A 26 -13.29 59.58 2.81
N ASP A 27 -12.02 59.19 2.98
CA ASP A 27 -10.95 60.12 3.37
C ASP A 27 -10.67 61.15 2.26
N LEU A 28 -10.71 60.74 0.98
CA LEU A 28 -10.59 61.68 -0.15
C LEU A 28 -11.77 62.65 -0.23
N ALA A 29 -13.00 62.17 -0.03
CA ALA A 29 -14.20 63.01 -0.03
C ALA A 29 -14.14 64.06 1.10
N ARG A 30 -13.69 63.64 2.28
CA ARG A 30 -13.49 64.50 3.45
C ARG A 30 -12.43 65.59 3.25
N ILE A 31 -11.34 65.28 2.53
CA ILE A 31 -10.34 66.27 2.14
C ILE A 31 -10.93 67.25 1.11
N CYS A 32 -11.79 66.79 0.21
CA CYS A 32 -12.49 67.66 -0.73
C CYS A 32 -13.47 68.62 -0.04
N ASP A 33 -14.04 68.25 1.11
CA ASP A 33 -14.93 69.13 1.88
C ASP A 33 -14.25 70.41 2.38
N LEU A 34 -12.91 70.41 2.54
CA LEU A 34 -12.14 71.63 2.85
C LEU A 34 -12.21 72.71 1.77
N LEU A 35 -12.50 72.32 0.52
CA LEU A 35 -12.63 73.25 -0.60
C LEU A 35 -13.97 74.01 -0.57
N LEU A 36 -14.87 73.66 0.36
CA LEU A 36 -16.16 74.33 0.53
C LEU A 36 -16.00 75.64 1.34
N PRO A 37 -16.67 76.73 0.94
CA PRO A 37 -16.41 78.07 1.47
C PRO A 37 -16.83 78.32 2.94
N LEU A 38 -17.44 77.33 3.62
CA LEU A 38 -18.04 77.48 4.96
C LEU A 38 -17.32 76.69 6.06
N THR A 39 -16.25 75.94 5.74
CA THR A 39 -15.55 75.10 6.72
C THR A 39 -14.46 75.87 7.46
N SER A 40 -14.56 75.95 8.79
CA SER A 40 -13.48 76.45 9.64
C SER A 40 -12.34 75.42 9.72
N ILE A 41 -11.13 75.84 9.36
CA ILE A 41 -9.93 74.98 9.30
C ILE A 41 -9.61 74.33 10.66
N GLN A 42 -9.89 75.02 11.77
CA GLN A 42 -9.57 74.49 13.11
C GLN A 42 -10.50 73.36 13.55
N THR A 43 -11.80 73.49 13.28
CA THR A 43 -12.78 72.43 13.58
C THR A 43 -12.57 71.22 12.69
N TRP A 44 -12.21 71.45 11.42
CA TRP A 44 -11.86 70.37 10.49
C TRP A 44 -10.64 69.60 10.99
N ARG A 45 -9.56 70.28 11.42
CA ARG A 45 -8.34 69.60 11.91
C ARG A 45 -8.60 68.66 13.09
N GLN A 46 -9.46 69.05 14.02
CA GLN A 46 -9.82 68.20 15.18
C GLN A 46 -10.65 66.98 14.76
N GLN A 47 -11.54 67.14 13.78
CA GLN A 47 -12.34 66.05 13.22
C GLN A 47 -11.47 65.11 12.38
N GLU A 48 -10.45 65.64 11.71
CA GLU A 48 -9.52 64.89 10.87
C GLU A 48 -8.69 63.91 11.71
N GLU A 49 -8.15 64.34 12.84
CA GLU A 49 -7.35 63.47 13.71
C GLU A 49 -8.17 62.27 14.22
N GLN A 50 -9.43 62.49 14.59
CA GLN A 50 -10.32 61.40 15.00
C GLN A 50 -10.73 60.50 13.83
N ALA A 51 -10.86 61.08 12.64
CA ALA A 51 -11.21 60.38 11.43
C ALA A 51 -10.09 59.48 10.92
N GLU A 52 -8.85 59.98 10.91
CA GLU A 52 -7.65 59.23 10.55
C GLU A 52 -7.45 58.03 11.46
N LEU A 53 -7.67 58.19 12.77
CA LEU A 53 -7.62 57.06 13.71
C LEU A 53 -8.66 55.99 13.38
N ARG A 54 -9.89 56.40 13.02
CA ARG A 54 -10.94 55.47 12.61
C ARG A 54 -10.65 54.81 11.26
N SER A 55 -10.06 55.54 10.31
CA SER A 55 -9.71 54.97 9.01
C SER A 55 -8.59 53.94 9.15
N GLN A 56 -7.55 54.24 9.93
CA GLN A 56 -6.49 53.28 10.26
C GLN A 56 -7.05 52.01 10.91
N GLN A 57 -7.90 52.16 11.92
CA GLN A 57 -8.54 51.01 12.58
C GLN A 57 -9.36 50.16 11.61
N ARG A 58 -10.15 50.79 10.74
CA ARG A 58 -10.95 50.07 9.73
C ARG A 58 -10.06 49.36 8.71
N ILE A 59 -8.96 49.99 8.30
CA ILE A 59 -8.00 49.40 7.37
C ILE A 59 -7.34 48.18 8.01
N ASP A 60 -6.86 48.30 9.25
CA ASP A 60 -6.22 47.22 9.98
C ASP A 60 -7.18 46.04 10.22
N GLN A 61 -8.42 46.32 10.61
CA GLN A 61 -9.47 45.30 10.77
C GLN A 61 -9.74 44.57 9.45
N ALA A 62 -9.92 45.30 8.35
CA ALA A 62 -10.20 44.69 7.05
C ALA A 62 -9.06 43.78 6.55
N TYR A 63 -7.80 44.13 6.82
CA TYR A 63 -6.67 43.27 6.51
C TYR A 63 -6.55 42.07 7.46
N ALA A 64 -6.87 42.25 8.75
CA ALA A 64 -6.93 41.16 9.72
C ALA A 64 -7.99 40.12 9.32
N ASP A 65 -9.18 40.58 8.91
CA ASP A 65 -10.29 39.74 8.45
C ASP A 65 -9.93 38.99 7.17
N LEU A 66 -9.39 39.67 6.15
CA LEU A 66 -8.92 39.02 4.92
C LEU A 66 -7.88 37.94 5.22
N LYS A 67 -6.94 38.21 6.13
CA LYS A 67 -5.92 37.24 6.54
C LYS A 67 -6.57 36.03 7.23
N ALA A 68 -7.55 36.25 8.10
CA ALA A 68 -8.27 35.18 8.78
C ALA A 68 -9.03 34.30 7.77
N GLU A 69 -9.72 34.90 6.80
CA GLU A 69 -10.41 34.16 5.73
C GLU A 69 -9.45 33.30 4.91
N LEU A 70 -8.29 33.83 4.52
CA LEU A 70 -7.28 33.08 3.78
C LEU A 70 -6.74 31.88 4.57
N ILE A 71 -6.56 32.04 5.89
CA ILE A 71 -6.13 30.96 6.77
C ILE A 71 -7.21 29.87 6.87
N GLU A 72 -8.47 30.26 7.06
CA GLU A 72 -9.58 29.30 7.13
C GLU A 72 -9.79 28.57 5.80
N GLN A 73 -9.70 29.27 4.67
CA GLN A 73 -9.75 28.64 3.35
C GLN A 73 -8.61 27.62 3.17
N ALA A 74 -7.38 27.96 3.58
CA ALA A 74 -6.25 27.04 3.53
C ALA A 74 -6.48 25.81 4.42
N ARG A 75 -7.06 26.00 5.61
CA ARG A 75 -7.42 24.93 6.53
C ARG A 75 -8.48 24.00 5.92
N ILE A 76 -9.54 24.55 5.34
CA ILE A 76 -10.60 23.78 4.67
C ILE A 76 -10.04 22.99 3.50
N ARG A 77 -9.19 23.61 2.65
CA ARG A 77 -8.54 22.90 1.53
C ARG A 77 -7.71 21.72 2.01
N LYS A 78 -6.97 21.89 3.11
CA LYS A 78 -6.19 20.81 3.72
C LYS A 78 -7.09 19.69 4.25
N GLN A 79 -8.20 20.02 4.91
CA GLN A 79 -9.16 19.03 5.39
C GLN A 79 -9.78 18.23 4.24
N LEU A 80 -10.25 18.91 3.19
CA LEU A 80 -10.82 18.25 2.01
C LEU A 80 -9.81 17.34 1.31
N ALA A 81 -8.55 17.76 1.19
CA ALA A 81 -7.50 16.92 0.62
C ALA A 81 -7.26 15.65 1.46
N LEU A 82 -7.27 15.76 2.79
CA LEU A 82 -7.13 14.60 3.68
C LEU A 82 -8.34 13.67 3.59
N GLU A 83 -9.55 14.20 3.55
CA GLU A 83 -10.77 13.40 3.39
C GLU A 83 -10.77 12.64 2.06
N LYS A 84 -10.36 13.31 0.97
CA LYS A 84 -10.24 12.67 -0.34
C LYS A 84 -9.19 11.55 -0.32
N ALA A 85 -8.01 11.81 0.26
CA ALA A 85 -6.96 10.80 0.37
C ALA A 85 -7.40 9.60 1.23
N LEU A 86 -8.16 9.82 2.30
CA LEU A 86 -8.73 8.74 3.12
C LEU A 86 -9.81 7.96 2.36
N ALA A 87 -10.65 8.63 1.60
CA ALA A 87 -11.67 7.97 0.77
C ALA A 87 -11.03 7.10 -0.31
N GLU A 88 -9.98 7.59 -0.97
CA GLU A 88 -9.21 6.83 -1.96
C GLU A 88 -8.55 5.60 -1.33
N LYS A 89 -7.95 5.72 -0.14
CA LYS A 89 -7.39 4.57 0.59
C LYS A 89 -8.45 3.52 0.93
N ARG A 90 -9.59 3.93 1.48
CA ARG A 90 -10.70 3.02 1.78
C ARG A 90 -11.23 2.33 0.53
N ALA A 91 -11.31 3.04 -0.59
CA ALA A 91 -11.74 2.46 -1.86
C ALA A 91 -10.73 1.42 -2.38
N ALA A 92 -9.42 1.70 -2.27
CA ALA A 92 -8.37 0.76 -2.64
C ALA A 92 -8.39 -0.50 -1.76
N GLU A 93 -8.55 -0.33 -0.45
CA GLU A 93 -8.68 -1.45 0.50
C GLU A 93 -9.93 -2.30 0.22
N ALA A 94 -11.07 -1.67 -0.06
CA ALA A 94 -12.30 -2.38 -0.42
C ALA A 94 -12.15 -3.16 -1.75
N ALA A 95 -11.50 -2.56 -2.75
CA ALA A 95 -11.23 -3.24 -4.02
C ALA A 95 -10.28 -4.44 -3.83
N TYR A 96 -9.23 -4.28 -3.01
CA TYR A 96 -8.31 -5.37 -2.70
C TYR A 96 -9.00 -6.51 -1.94
N ALA A 97 -9.82 -6.18 -0.93
CA ALA A 97 -10.60 -7.18 -0.20
C ALA A 97 -11.58 -7.94 -1.10
N ALA A 98 -12.24 -7.23 -2.03
CA ALA A 98 -13.13 -7.87 -3.00
C ALA A 98 -12.40 -8.81 -3.97
N GLN A 99 -11.18 -8.44 -4.40
CA GLN A 99 -10.34 -9.31 -5.22
C GLN A 99 -9.93 -10.57 -4.45
N LEU A 100 -9.48 -10.41 -3.20
CA LEU A 100 -9.10 -11.55 -2.35
C LEU A 100 -10.26 -12.52 -2.16
N GLN A 101 -11.46 -12.02 -1.84
CA GLN A 101 -12.66 -12.86 -1.69
C GLN A 101 -13.01 -13.59 -2.99
N ALA A 102 -12.87 -12.94 -4.14
CA ALA A 102 -13.12 -13.57 -5.43
C ALA A 102 -12.12 -14.69 -5.73
N ASP A 103 -10.85 -14.49 -5.40
CA ASP A 103 -9.80 -15.49 -5.59
C ASP A 103 -9.95 -16.66 -4.61
N GLU A 104 -10.31 -16.41 -3.35
CA GLU A 104 -10.65 -17.45 -2.37
C GLU A 104 -11.83 -18.30 -2.86
N ALA A 105 -12.89 -17.67 -3.39
CA ALA A 105 -14.03 -18.39 -3.94
C ALA A 105 -13.64 -19.29 -5.12
N ARG A 106 -12.77 -18.81 -6.00
CA ARG A 106 -12.24 -19.61 -7.13
C ARG A 106 -11.40 -20.79 -6.65
N GLN A 107 -10.50 -20.56 -5.69
CA GLN A 107 -9.68 -21.63 -5.10
C GLN A 107 -10.56 -22.69 -4.43
N PHE A 108 -11.59 -22.27 -3.69
CA PHE A 108 -12.53 -23.19 -3.06
C PHE A 108 -13.30 -24.03 -4.08
N GLN A 109 -13.75 -23.42 -5.19
CA GLN A 109 -14.38 -24.14 -6.29
C GLN A 109 -13.43 -25.18 -6.91
N GLN A 110 -12.19 -24.80 -7.21
CA GLN A 110 -11.19 -25.72 -7.74
C GLN A 110 -10.88 -26.87 -6.78
N GLN A 111 -10.75 -26.58 -5.48
CA GLN A 111 -10.56 -27.62 -4.46
C GLN A 111 -11.75 -28.58 -4.42
N THR A 112 -12.98 -28.06 -4.52
CA THR A 112 -14.20 -28.89 -4.54
C THR A 112 -14.24 -29.78 -5.78
N GLU A 113 -13.94 -29.24 -6.95
CA GLU A 113 -13.85 -30.01 -8.21
C GLU A 113 -12.79 -31.11 -8.12
N ASN A 114 -11.60 -30.79 -7.59
CA ASN A 114 -10.53 -31.76 -7.39
C ASN A 114 -10.95 -32.88 -6.42
N LEU A 115 -11.64 -32.55 -5.33
CA LEU A 115 -12.15 -33.54 -4.37
C LEU A 115 -13.21 -34.44 -5.00
N LEU A 116 -14.08 -33.90 -5.85
CA LEU A 116 -15.06 -34.69 -6.61
C LEU A 116 -14.37 -35.63 -7.59
N ALA A 117 -13.38 -35.14 -8.35
CA ALA A 117 -12.60 -35.96 -9.26
C ALA A 117 -11.84 -37.09 -8.54
N LEU A 118 -11.24 -36.79 -7.38
CA LEU A 118 -10.58 -37.79 -6.55
C LEU A 118 -11.57 -38.84 -6.03
N ARG A 119 -12.76 -38.42 -5.60
CA ARG A 119 -13.81 -39.34 -5.18
C ARG A 119 -14.22 -40.28 -6.31
N GLU A 120 -14.48 -39.75 -7.51
CA GLU A 120 -14.82 -40.57 -8.67
C GLU A 120 -13.70 -41.56 -9.02
N HIS A 121 -12.44 -41.12 -8.92
CA HIS A 121 -11.29 -42.00 -9.14
C HIS A 121 -11.22 -43.14 -8.11
N ILE A 122 -11.37 -42.83 -6.82
CA ILE A 122 -11.41 -43.84 -5.75
C ILE A 122 -12.59 -44.79 -5.94
N ASP A 123 -13.77 -44.29 -6.30
CA ASP A 123 -14.95 -45.12 -6.54
C ASP A 123 -14.70 -46.11 -7.69
N GLN A 124 -14.04 -45.67 -8.78
CA GLN A 124 -13.62 -46.56 -9.88
C GLN A 124 -12.59 -47.60 -9.43
N GLU A 125 -11.60 -47.21 -8.63
CA GLU A 125 -10.62 -48.14 -8.06
C GLU A 125 -11.28 -49.18 -7.15
N ILE A 126 -12.24 -48.78 -6.31
CA ILE A 126 -13.00 -49.68 -5.44
C ILE A 126 -13.74 -50.71 -6.29
N VAL A 127 -14.45 -50.30 -7.36
CA VAL A 127 -15.14 -51.24 -8.25
C VAL A 127 -14.13 -52.20 -8.88
N ALA A 128 -13.04 -51.68 -9.47
CA ALA A 128 -12.03 -52.50 -10.12
C ALA A 128 -11.35 -53.50 -9.17
N GLN A 129 -11.11 -53.12 -7.91
CA GLN A 129 -10.56 -54.02 -6.89
C GLN A 129 -11.60 -55.03 -6.41
N THR A 130 -12.84 -54.61 -6.20
CA THR A 130 -13.93 -55.50 -5.75
C THR A 130 -14.24 -56.57 -6.80
N GLU A 131 -14.19 -56.24 -8.10
CA GLU A 131 -14.33 -57.21 -9.19
C GLU A 131 -13.24 -58.29 -9.20
N ARG A 132 -12.03 -57.97 -8.73
CA ARG A 132 -10.95 -58.97 -8.57
C ARG A 132 -11.26 -59.96 -7.44
N TYR A 133 -12.01 -59.53 -6.44
CA TYR A 133 -12.48 -60.39 -5.36
C TYR A 133 -13.79 -61.09 -5.76
N GLN A 134 -13.64 -62.26 -6.35
CA GLN A 134 -14.75 -63.20 -6.51
C GLN A 134 -15.11 -63.75 -5.13
N SER A 135 -16.40 -64.03 -4.90
CA SER A 135 -16.81 -64.78 -3.70
C SER A 135 -15.99 -66.07 -3.65
N ASN A 136 -15.26 -66.28 -2.55
CA ASN A 136 -14.39 -67.44 -2.40
C ASN A 136 -15.24 -68.69 -2.69
N PRO A 137 -14.87 -69.56 -3.65
CA PRO A 137 -15.63 -70.78 -3.85
C PRO A 137 -15.65 -71.51 -2.50
N GLU A 138 -16.81 -72.02 -2.10
CA GLU A 138 -17.01 -72.87 -0.91
C GLU A 138 -16.23 -74.17 -1.09
N GLN A 139 -14.89 -74.08 -1.12
CA GLN A 139 -13.98 -75.19 -1.08
C GLN A 139 -13.66 -75.47 0.39
N PRO A 140 -13.61 -76.75 0.79
CA PRO A 140 -13.28 -77.11 2.16
C PRO A 140 -11.91 -76.52 2.51
N SER A 141 -11.82 -75.90 3.69
CA SER A 141 -10.62 -75.28 4.25
C SER A 141 -9.37 -76.15 4.02
N VAL A 142 -8.40 -75.60 3.29
CA VAL A 142 -7.07 -76.22 3.13
C VAL A 142 -6.37 -76.21 4.49
N ASP A 143 -6.03 -77.40 4.98
CA ASP A 143 -5.34 -77.58 6.25
C ASP A 143 -3.84 -77.24 6.09
N TYR A 144 -3.43 -76.08 6.58
CA TYR A 144 -2.04 -75.61 6.55
C TYR A 144 -1.13 -76.36 7.55
N ALA A 145 -1.63 -77.38 8.24
CA ALA A 145 -0.86 -78.19 9.19
C ALA A 145 0.25 -79.04 8.54
N GLN A 146 0.24 -79.25 7.21
CA GLN A 146 1.36 -79.86 6.50
C GLN A 146 2.29 -78.79 5.95
N GLY A 147 3.24 -78.37 6.80
CA GLY A 147 4.30 -77.46 6.45
C GLY A 147 5.14 -77.96 5.27
N GLN A 148 4.79 -77.54 4.06
CA GLN A 148 5.76 -77.40 2.99
C GLN A 148 6.74 -76.31 3.44
N ARG A 149 7.84 -76.77 4.04
CA ARG A 149 9.02 -75.96 4.31
C ARG A 149 9.56 -75.44 2.97
N LEU A 150 9.11 -74.25 2.57
CA LEU A 150 9.91 -73.34 1.78
C LEU A 150 11.15 -73.03 2.62
N MET A 151 12.19 -73.84 2.47
CA MET A 151 13.51 -73.50 2.99
C MET A 151 14.04 -72.38 2.09
N ILE A 152 13.78 -71.16 2.50
CA ILE A 152 14.45 -69.99 1.94
C ILE A 152 15.91 -70.13 2.35
N ASP A 153 16.80 -70.18 1.37
CA ASP A 153 18.23 -70.35 1.60
C ASP A 153 18.78 -69.06 2.24
N ASP A 154 19.34 -69.17 3.45
CA ASP A 154 19.89 -68.02 4.20
C ASP A 154 20.94 -67.25 3.38
N GLN A 155 21.61 -67.91 2.43
CA GLN A 155 22.56 -67.25 1.52
C GLN A 155 21.88 -66.24 0.57
N GLN A 156 20.65 -66.52 0.12
CA GLN A 156 19.89 -65.59 -0.72
C GLN A 156 19.42 -64.38 0.08
N ILE A 157 19.03 -64.57 1.34
CA ILE A 157 18.64 -63.47 2.24
C ILE A 157 19.83 -62.56 2.49
N LEU A 158 21.02 -63.11 2.74
CA LEU A 158 22.24 -62.34 2.95
C LEU A 158 22.66 -61.55 1.70
N SER A 159 22.58 -62.14 0.50
CA SER A 159 22.91 -61.43 -0.74
C SER A 159 21.94 -60.29 -1.05
N GLU A 160 20.65 -60.49 -0.80
CA GLU A 160 19.64 -59.45 -0.98
C GLU A 160 19.85 -58.31 0.04
N LEU A 161 20.17 -58.64 1.30
CA LEU A 161 20.48 -57.65 2.34
C LEU A 161 21.74 -56.83 2.01
N GLU A 162 22.79 -57.47 1.51
CA GLU A 162 24.00 -56.78 1.03
C GLU A 162 23.69 -55.87 -0.16
N SER A 163 22.85 -56.32 -1.10
CA SER A 163 22.44 -55.51 -2.25
C SER A 163 21.63 -54.27 -1.83
N VAL A 164 20.72 -54.43 -0.86
CA VAL A 164 19.92 -53.33 -0.30
C VAL A 164 20.82 -52.38 0.46
N ARG A 165 21.79 -52.89 1.24
CA ARG A 165 22.77 -52.07 1.94
C ARG A 165 23.57 -51.21 0.97
N VAL A 166 24.14 -51.78 -0.08
CA VAL A 166 24.91 -51.03 -1.09
C VAL A 166 24.05 -49.97 -1.77
N ARG A 167 22.78 -50.30 -2.07
CA ARG A 167 21.85 -49.32 -2.66
C ARG A 167 21.58 -48.15 -1.70
N LEU A 168 21.36 -48.43 -0.43
CA LEU A 168 21.14 -47.40 0.59
C LEU A 168 22.39 -46.55 0.85
N GLU A 169 23.58 -47.16 0.83
CA GLU A 169 24.85 -46.43 0.94
C GLU A 169 25.02 -45.46 -0.26
N LEU A 170 24.75 -45.92 -1.48
CA LEU A 170 24.80 -45.08 -2.69
C LEU A 170 23.72 -43.99 -2.72
N GLU A 171 22.50 -44.30 -2.26
CA GLU A 171 21.42 -43.31 -2.15
C GLU A 171 21.78 -42.23 -1.12
N ALA A 172 22.35 -42.62 0.02
CA ALA A 172 22.82 -41.68 1.04
C ALA A 172 23.97 -40.80 0.51
N GLU A 173 24.95 -41.37 -0.19
CA GLU A 173 26.02 -40.59 -0.84
C GLU A 173 25.46 -39.58 -1.85
N SER A 174 24.50 -40.00 -2.69
CA SER A 174 23.85 -39.10 -3.66
C SER A 174 23.10 -37.96 -2.97
N LEU A 175 22.37 -38.24 -1.89
CA LEU A 175 21.66 -37.22 -1.12
C LEU A 175 22.64 -36.24 -0.45
N ILE A 176 23.78 -36.72 0.04
CA ILE A 176 24.82 -35.87 0.62
C ILE A 176 25.41 -34.94 -0.46
N GLU A 177 25.72 -35.46 -1.64
CA GLU A 177 26.22 -34.64 -2.75
C GLU A 177 25.22 -33.58 -3.19
N GLN A 178 23.93 -33.94 -3.30
CA GLN A 178 22.86 -32.99 -3.60
C GLN A 178 22.73 -31.92 -2.51
N ALA A 179 22.81 -32.30 -1.23
CA ALA A 179 22.76 -31.34 -0.13
C ALA A 179 23.95 -30.37 -0.15
N VAL A 180 25.17 -30.86 -0.42
CA VAL A 180 26.38 -30.04 -0.50
C VAL A 180 26.33 -29.08 -1.70
N THR A 181 25.86 -29.54 -2.86
CA THR A 181 25.72 -28.68 -4.06
C THR A 181 24.69 -27.58 -3.84
N VAL A 182 23.52 -27.89 -3.27
CA VAL A 182 22.50 -26.91 -2.89
C VAL A 182 23.02 -25.93 -1.85
N PHE A 183 23.76 -26.40 -0.84
CA PHE A 183 24.35 -25.54 0.19
C PHE A 183 25.39 -24.57 -0.40
N ARG A 184 26.27 -25.04 -1.28
CA ARG A 184 27.23 -24.18 -2.00
C ARG A 184 26.51 -23.14 -2.86
N ALA A 185 25.46 -23.52 -3.58
CA ALA A 185 24.68 -22.58 -4.38
C ALA A 185 24.04 -21.50 -3.50
N LYS A 186 23.48 -21.87 -2.35
CA LYS A 186 22.92 -20.90 -1.37
C LYS A 186 23.99 -19.97 -0.80
N LEU A 187 25.18 -20.48 -0.46
CA LEU A 187 26.27 -19.64 0.00
C LEU A 187 26.75 -18.65 -1.07
N HIS A 188 26.85 -19.10 -2.33
CA HIS A 188 27.19 -18.21 -3.44
C HIS A 188 26.12 -17.14 -3.67
N ALA A 189 24.83 -17.49 -3.60
CA ALA A 189 23.73 -16.54 -3.72
C ALA A 189 23.76 -15.51 -2.58
N LEU A 190 23.88 -15.95 -1.32
CA LEU A 190 23.97 -15.04 -0.17
C LEU A 190 25.20 -14.12 -0.24
N ALA A 191 26.34 -14.64 -0.68
CA ALA A 191 27.53 -13.82 -0.88
C ALA A 191 27.34 -12.78 -2.00
N GLN A 192 26.64 -13.12 -3.09
CA GLN A 192 26.30 -12.18 -4.16
C GLN A 192 25.32 -11.11 -3.67
N ASP A 193 24.27 -11.50 -2.94
CA ASP A 193 23.31 -10.57 -2.35
C ASP A 193 23.99 -9.60 -1.38
N GLU A 194 24.92 -10.09 -0.55
CA GLU A 194 25.70 -9.26 0.38
C GLU A 194 26.62 -8.30 -0.38
N ILE A 195 27.31 -8.76 -1.44
CA ILE A 195 28.12 -7.90 -2.31
C ILE A 195 27.24 -6.83 -2.96
N GLU A 196 26.06 -7.17 -3.47
CA GLU A 196 25.14 -6.23 -4.09
C GLU A 196 24.61 -5.20 -3.09
N TYR A 197 24.28 -5.64 -1.86
CA TYR A 197 23.86 -4.78 -0.77
C TYR A 197 24.97 -3.80 -0.37
N ILE A 198 26.21 -4.28 -0.22
CA ILE A 198 27.38 -3.44 0.08
C ILE A 198 27.63 -2.46 -1.06
N LEU A 199 27.56 -2.88 -2.32
CA LEU A 199 27.74 -1.98 -3.46
C LEU A 199 26.67 -0.87 -3.50
N LYS A 200 25.39 -1.22 -3.27
CA LYS A 200 24.28 -0.25 -3.22
C LYS A 200 24.39 0.76 -2.08
N ASN A 201 24.98 0.36 -0.95
CA ASN A 201 25.11 1.20 0.25
C ASN A 201 26.51 1.76 0.49
N SER A 202 27.46 1.50 -0.41
CA SER A 202 28.82 2.07 -0.34
C SER A 202 28.87 3.46 -0.97
N GLU A 203 29.75 4.33 -0.46
CA GLU A 203 29.88 5.74 -0.89
C GLU A 203 30.28 5.92 -2.38
N PHE A 204 30.54 4.84 -3.13
CA PHE A 204 30.81 4.88 -4.56
C PHE A 204 29.59 5.20 -5.43
N SER A 205 28.36 5.13 -4.89
CA SER A 205 27.14 5.49 -5.62
C SER A 205 26.74 6.98 -5.49
N ASN A 206 27.48 7.77 -4.71
CA ASN A 206 27.18 9.19 -4.45
C ASN A 206 28.10 10.18 -5.18
N ASP A 207 29.05 9.70 -6.00
CA ASP A 207 30.00 10.52 -6.79
C ASP A 207 29.76 10.42 -8.31
N GLN A 208 28.50 10.59 -8.75
CA GLN A 208 28.15 10.96 -10.14
C GLN A 208 27.16 12.11 -10.19
#